data_AF-A0ABD5SDY4-F1
#
_entry.id   AF-A0ABD5SDY4-F1
#
_cell.length_a   1.000
_cell.length_b   1.000
_cell.length_c   1.000
_cell.angle_alpha   90.00
_cell.angle_beta   90.00
_cell.angle_gamma   90.00
#
_symmetry.space_group_name_H-M   'P 1'
#
loop_
_entity.id
_entity.type
_entity.pdbx_description
1 polymer ?
#
loop_
_entity_poly.entity_id
_entity_poly.type
_entity_poly.pdbx_seq_one_letter_code
_entity_poly.pdbx_strand_id
1 'polypeptide(L)'
;AATAPIARPNAGFWVWFGRESRFALDDTRRTVEATMPGHHRVKAGSASASAAVDFAEALCDPDPDDPDAAFPFTVVRESFGPAEGDTLRIEHGKPDGRLITLGEGRVTEVDADGGVTVEREMSPGGSYDGLGGRREAGDVAVTSLSEGRRWYPTTYRAADGTVKGTYVNVCTPVEVFPDAARYVDLHVDVVKHPDGTVERVDDDVLDASVSRGDTPEPLAEKARSVASALTNAL
;
A
#
# COMPACT_ATOMS: atom_id res chain seq x y z
N ALA A 1 33.24 -11.01 -7.85
CA ALA A 1 33.45 -12.40 -7.39
C ALA A 1 32.09 -12.94 -6.94
N ALA A 2 31.57 -14.11 -7.31
CA ALA A 2 31.97 -15.14 -8.24
C ALA A 2 30.81 -15.39 -9.24
N THR A 3 31.09 -15.49 -10.54
CA THR A 3 30.09 -15.65 -11.61
C THR A 3 29.97 -17.09 -12.13
N ALA A 4 30.47 -18.06 -11.37
CA ALA A 4 30.40 -19.49 -11.72
C ALA A 4 29.43 -20.24 -10.78
N PRO A 5 28.61 -21.16 -11.32
CA PRO A 5 27.66 -21.92 -10.50
C PRO A 5 28.39 -22.79 -9.46
N ILE A 6 27.93 -22.73 -8.22
CA ILE A 6 28.52 -23.42 -7.05
C ILE A 6 28.33 -24.95 -7.15
N ALA A 7 27.31 -25.41 -7.89
CA ALA A 7 27.14 -26.82 -8.26
C ALA A 7 26.36 -26.97 -9.58
N ARG A 8 26.64 -28.05 -10.31
CA ARG A 8 25.80 -28.55 -11.41
C ARG A 8 25.46 -30.01 -11.12
N PRO A 9 24.32 -30.31 -10.48
CA PRO A 9 23.98 -31.68 -10.13
C PRO A 9 23.73 -32.51 -11.40
N ASN A 10 24.44 -33.63 -11.55
CA ASN A 10 24.30 -34.56 -12.67
C ASN A 10 23.20 -35.62 -12.44
N ALA A 11 22.61 -35.67 -11.24
CA ALA A 11 21.49 -36.55 -10.88
C ALA A 11 20.72 -35.97 -9.68
N GLY A 12 19.42 -36.28 -9.59
CA GLY A 12 18.57 -35.95 -8.44
C GLY A 12 17.80 -37.19 -7.95
N PHE A 13 17.53 -37.23 -6.65
CA PHE A 13 16.74 -38.29 -6.01
C PHE A 13 15.60 -37.67 -5.21
N TRP A 14 14.43 -38.31 -5.21
CA TRP A 14 13.31 -37.94 -4.36
C TRP A 14 13.33 -38.79 -3.10
N VAL A 15 13.34 -38.14 -1.93
CA VAL A 15 13.36 -38.81 -0.63
C VAL A 15 12.17 -38.34 0.19
N TRP A 16 11.49 -39.28 0.85
CA TRP A 16 10.45 -38.96 1.83
C TRP A 16 11.07 -38.79 3.20
N PHE A 17 10.90 -37.61 3.80
CA PHE A 17 11.32 -37.35 5.17
C PHE A 17 10.23 -37.74 6.18
N GLY A 18 10.62 -38.54 7.18
CA GLY A 18 9.82 -38.84 8.37
C GLY A 18 9.79 -37.67 9.35
N ARG A 19 9.09 -37.85 10.48
CA ARG A 19 8.99 -36.81 11.52
C ARG A 19 10.37 -36.48 12.08
N GLU A 20 11.13 -37.49 12.47
CA GLU A 20 12.44 -37.35 13.12
C GLU A 20 13.43 -36.59 12.21
N SER A 21 13.45 -36.91 10.92
CA SER A 21 14.28 -36.20 9.95
C SER A 21 13.89 -34.73 9.81
N ARG A 22 12.59 -34.41 9.76
CA ARG A 22 12.12 -33.02 9.68
C ARG A 22 12.56 -32.20 10.89
N PHE A 23 12.46 -32.77 12.09
CA PHE A 23 12.89 -32.09 13.32
C PHE A 23 14.42 -31.97 13.40
N ALA A 24 15.19 -32.97 12.95
CA ALA A 24 16.65 -32.83 12.87
C ALA A 24 17.10 -31.75 11.86
N LEU A 25 16.35 -31.59 10.76
CA LEU A 25 16.55 -30.49 9.81
C LEU A 25 16.17 -29.13 10.42
N ASP A 26 15.09 -29.06 11.21
CA ASP A 26 14.73 -27.86 11.97
C ASP A 26 15.88 -27.48 12.94
N ASP A 27 16.44 -28.44 13.67
CA ASP A 27 17.55 -28.21 14.61
C ASP A 27 18.80 -27.68 13.89
N THR A 28 19.12 -28.25 12.72
CA THR A 28 20.23 -27.77 11.88
C THR A 28 19.98 -26.35 11.39
N ARG A 29 18.78 -26.07 10.87
CA ARG A 29 18.41 -24.74 10.35
C ARG A 29 18.45 -23.66 11.43
N ARG A 30 17.99 -23.98 12.64
CA ARG A 30 17.99 -23.07 13.80
C ARG A 30 19.38 -22.54 14.16
N THR A 31 20.45 -23.22 13.76
CA THR A 31 21.82 -22.76 14.01
C THR A 31 22.26 -21.60 13.14
N VAL A 32 21.53 -21.28 12.07
CA VAL A 32 21.91 -20.25 11.08
C VAL A 32 20.82 -19.21 10.84
N GLU A 33 19.55 -19.48 11.18
CA GLU A 33 18.44 -18.55 10.95
C GLU A 33 17.27 -18.85 11.90
N ALA A 34 16.41 -17.85 12.15
CA ALA A 34 15.17 -18.03 12.91
C ALA A 34 14.37 -19.22 12.38
N THR A 35 14.01 -20.14 13.27
CA THR A 35 13.28 -21.37 12.90
C THR A 35 12.23 -21.66 13.96
N MET A 36 10.96 -21.68 13.61
CA MET A 36 9.90 -22.05 14.55
C MET A 36 9.91 -23.57 14.83
N PRO A 37 9.46 -24.03 16.02
CA PRO A 37 9.34 -25.46 16.29
C PRO A 37 8.45 -26.16 15.26
N GLY A 38 8.97 -27.21 14.63
CA GLY A 38 8.23 -27.99 13.63
C GLY A 38 8.13 -27.34 12.25
N HIS A 39 8.99 -26.38 11.90
CA HIS A 39 9.05 -25.70 10.59
C HIS A 39 8.78 -26.67 9.42
N HIS A 40 9.61 -27.69 9.22
CA HIS A 40 9.47 -28.59 8.07
C HIS A 40 8.19 -29.45 8.15
N ARG A 41 7.69 -29.73 9.35
CA ARG A 41 6.44 -30.48 9.55
C ARG A 41 5.21 -29.63 9.20
N VAL A 42 5.23 -28.34 9.51
CA VAL A 42 4.13 -27.41 9.21
C VAL A 42 4.14 -27.06 7.71
N LYS A 43 5.30 -26.71 7.14
CA LYS A 43 5.45 -26.42 5.71
C LYS A 43 5.01 -27.56 4.80
N ALA A 44 5.23 -28.82 5.22
CA ALA A 44 4.80 -30.00 4.47
C ALA A 44 3.27 -30.19 4.43
N GLY A 45 2.48 -29.41 5.17
CA GLY A 45 1.04 -29.58 5.29
C GLY A 45 0.25 -28.93 4.14
N SER A 46 0.48 -27.64 3.87
CA SER A 46 -0.22 -26.88 2.83
C SER A 46 0.55 -25.61 2.48
N ALA A 47 0.20 -24.98 1.36
CA ALA A 47 0.78 -23.68 0.98
C ALA A 47 0.52 -22.59 2.05
N SER A 48 -0.69 -22.53 2.62
CA SER A 48 -1.01 -21.56 3.68
C SER A 48 -0.26 -21.83 4.97
N ALA A 49 -0.08 -23.09 5.34
CA ALA A 49 0.77 -23.47 6.47
C ALA A 49 2.24 -23.11 6.21
N SER A 50 2.71 -23.22 4.97
CA SER A 50 4.06 -22.77 4.60
C SER A 50 4.21 -21.25 4.76
N ALA A 51 3.28 -20.47 4.20
CA ALA A 51 3.30 -19.02 4.32
C ALA A 51 3.22 -18.55 5.79
N ALA A 52 2.43 -19.23 6.62
CA ALA A 52 2.36 -18.93 8.05
C ALA A 52 3.69 -19.18 8.79
N VAL A 53 4.46 -20.19 8.38
CA VAL A 53 5.81 -20.44 8.93
C VAL A 53 6.75 -19.30 8.53
N ASP A 54 6.73 -18.90 7.25
CA ASP A 54 7.56 -17.82 6.73
C ASP A 54 7.27 -16.50 7.48
N PHE A 55 5.99 -16.17 7.65
CA PHE A 55 5.55 -15.02 8.43
C PHE A 55 6.01 -15.08 9.90
N ALA A 56 5.81 -16.23 10.57
CA ALA A 56 6.18 -16.38 11.99
C ALA A 56 7.69 -16.24 12.22
N GLU A 57 8.51 -16.73 11.30
CA GLU A 57 9.97 -16.64 11.39
C GLU A 57 10.46 -15.22 11.09
N ALA A 58 9.89 -14.55 10.09
CA ALA A 58 10.22 -13.16 9.75
C ALA A 58 9.88 -12.18 10.89
N LEU A 59 8.83 -12.44 11.68
CA LEU A 59 8.50 -11.63 12.86
C LEU A 59 9.50 -11.79 14.02
N CYS A 60 10.21 -12.93 14.09
CA CYS A 60 11.06 -13.27 15.23
C CYS A 60 12.51 -12.78 15.06
N ASP A 61 12.88 -12.29 13.88
CA ASP A 61 14.19 -11.70 13.57
C ASP A 61 14.03 -10.30 12.97
N PRO A 62 13.38 -9.35 13.69
CA PRO A 62 13.23 -7.99 13.19
C PRO A 62 14.62 -7.33 13.09
N ASP A 63 14.86 -6.61 12.00
CA ASP A 63 16.07 -5.81 11.85
C ASP A 63 16.10 -4.77 13.00
N PRO A 64 17.13 -4.78 13.87
CA PRO A 64 17.19 -3.87 15.01
C PRO A 64 17.34 -2.39 14.59
N ASP A 65 17.73 -2.12 13.35
CA ASP A 65 17.80 -0.78 12.77
C ASP A 65 16.53 -0.41 11.98
N ASP A 66 15.48 -1.25 12.01
CA ASP A 66 14.21 -1.00 11.31
C ASP A 66 13.46 0.19 11.92
N PRO A 67 13.25 1.29 11.18
CA PRO A 67 12.44 2.42 11.64
C PRO A 67 10.98 2.03 11.93
N ASP A 68 10.52 0.89 11.42
CA ASP A 68 9.20 0.31 11.66
C ASP A 68 9.19 -0.70 12.82
N ALA A 69 10.16 -0.67 13.75
CA ALA A 69 10.20 -1.58 14.91
C ALA A 69 8.91 -1.63 15.76
N ALA A 70 8.03 -0.63 15.66
CA ALA A 70 6.70 -0.64 16.28
C ALA A 70 5.69 -1.58 15.59
N PHE A 71 5.85 -1.81 14.28
CA PHE A 71 5.03 -2.68 13.45
C PHE A 71 5.81 -3.12 12.19
N PRO A 72 6.17 -4.42 12.03
CA PRO A 72 7.01 -4.90 10.93
C PRO A 72 6.24 -4.93 9.60
N PHE A 73 6.03 -3.74 9.03
CA PHE A 73 5.15 -3.53 7.88
C PHE A 73 5.57 -4.38 6.68
N THR A 74 6.85 -4.43 6.36
CA THR A 74 7.39 -5.23 5.24
C THR A 74 6.96 -6.68 5.35
N VAL A 75 7.09 -7.30 6.53
CA VAL A 75 6.72 -8.71 6.76
C VAL A 75 5.21 -8.92 6.60
N VAL A 76 4.40 -8.00 7.12
CA VAL A 76 2.94 -8.07 7.00
C VAL A 76 2.51 -7.87 5.55
N ARG A 77 3.08 -6.91 4.83
CA ARG A 77 2.80 -6.62 3.43
C ARG A 77 3.18 -7.79 2.52
N GLU A 78 4.36 -8.37 2.70
CA GLU A 78 4.78 -9.51 1.88
C GLU A 78 3.89 -10.75 2.08
N SER A 79 3.37 -10.91 3.30
CA SER A 79 2.54 -12.08 3.64
C SER A 79 1.05 -11.89 3.32
N PHE A 80 0.56 -10.65 3.45
CA PHE A 80 -0.87 -10.34 3.44
C PHE A 80 -1.24 -9.10 2.62
N GLY A 81 -0.27 -8.37 2.07
CA GLY A 81 -0.52 -7.22 1.22
C GLY A 81 -0.99 -7.63 -0.18
N PRO A 82 -1.44 -6.67 -0.98
CA PRO A 82 -1.87 -6.92 -2.35
C PRO A 82 -0.70 -7.27 -3.27
N ALA A 83 -0.96 -8.06 -4.30
CA ALA A 83 -0.03 -8.38 -5.37
C ALA A 83 -0.42 -7.69 -6.70
N GLU A 84 0.52 -7.59 -7.62
CA GLU A 84 0.23 -7.13 -8.98
C GLU A 84 -0.86 -7.99 -9.64
N GLY A 85 -1.84 -7.32 -10.22
CA GLY A 85 -3.01 -7.94 -10.84
C GLY A 85 -4.20 -8.14 -9.91
N ASP A 86 -4.03 -7.96 -8.60
CA ASP A 86 -5.13 -8.02 -7.65
C ASP A 86 -6.10 -6.84 -7.83
N THR A 87 -7.27 -6.98 -7.23
CA THR A 87 -8.26 -5.90 -7.14
C THR A 87 -8.16 -5.26 -5.76
N LEU A 88 -8.01 -3.94 -5.73
CA LEU A 88 -7.92 -3.16 -4.50
C LEU A 88 -9.02 -2.11 -4.46
N ARG A 89 -9.75 -2.07 -3.33
CA ARG A 89 -10.72 -1.01 -3.02
C ARG A 89 -10.00 0.19 -2.42
N ILE A 90 -10.50 1.39 -2.70
CA ILE A 90 -10.07 2.59 -1.98
C ILE A 90 -11.20 2.99 -1.03
N GLU A 91 -10.99 2.74 0.25
CA GLU A 91 -11.93 2.97 1.35
C GLU A 91 -11.65 4.34 1.99
N HIS A 92 -12.48 5.31 1.61
CA HIS A 92 -12.37 6.72 1.96
C HIS A 92 -13.25 7.03 3.18
N GLY A 93 -12.66 6.93 4.36
CA GLY A 93 -13.31 7.35 5.61
C GLY A 93 -13.46 8.87 5.68
N LYS A 94 -14.53 9.34 6.33
CA LYS A 94 -14.75 10.76 6.64
C LYS A 94 -14.66 10.99 8.15
N PRO A 95 -14.25 12.19 8.61
CA PRO A 95 -14.11 12.48 10.05
C PRO A 95 -15.41 12.29 10.85
N ASP A 96 -16.57 12.43 10.19
CA ASP A 96 -17.90 12.18 10.77
C ASP A 96 -18.28 10.68 10.87
N GLY A 97 -17.35 9.77 10.57
CA GLY A 97 -17.52 8.32 10.68
C GLY A 97 -18.12 7.63 9.46
N ARG A 98 -18.48 8.37 8.40
CA ARG A 98 -18.92 7.74 7.15
C ARG A 98 -17.76 7.03 6.45
N LEU A 99 -18.08 5.96 5.72
CA LEU A 99 -17.15 5.28 4.83
C LEU A 99 -17.69 5.32 3.40
N ILE A 100 -16.86 5.75 2.46
CA ILE A 100 -17.18 5.81 1.03
C ILE A 100 -16.16 4.96 0.29
N THR A 101 -16.61 3.96 -0.46
CA THR A 101 -15.72 3.24 -1.38
C THR A 101 -15.63 4.01 -2.68
N LEU A 102 -14.47 4.57 -3.01
CA LEU A 102 -14.30 5.36 -4.24
C LEU A 102 -14.39 4.49 -5.50
N GLY A 103 -14.21 3.18 -5.35
CA GLY A 103 -14.30 2.18 -6.39
C GLY A 103 -13.30 1.04 -6.16
N GLU A 104 -13.28 0.12 -7.11
CA GLU A 104 -12.32 -0.97 -7.22
C GLU A 104 -11.36 -0.68 -8.37
N GLY A 105 -10.08 -0.93 -8.16
CA GLY A 105 -9.04 -0.79 -9.19
C GLY A 105 -8.12 -1.99 -9.23
N ARG A 106 -7.41 -2.11 -10.35
CA ARG A 106 -6.38 -3.14 -10.52
C ARG A 106 -5.06 -2.64 -9.97
N VAL A 107 -4.39 -3.46 -9.17
CA VAL A 107 -3.00 -3.21 -8.76
C VAL A 107 -2.11 -3.42 -9.97
N THR A 108 -1.45 -2.37 -10.43
CA THR A 108 -0.57 -2.41 -11.61
C THR A 108 0.90 -2.54 -11.24
N GLU A 109 1.27 -2.16 -10.02
CA GLU A 109 2.65 -2.18 -9.53
C GLU A 109 2.65 -2.26 -8.00
N VAL A 110 3.59 -3.04 -7.45
CA VAL A 110 3.96 -3.02 -6.03
C VAL A 110 5.45 -2.80 -5.95
N ASP A 111 5.89 -1.66 -5.41
CA ASP A 111 7.31 -1.32 -5.31
C ASP A 111 7.99 -2.06 -4.14
N ALA A 112 9.33 -2.05 -4.14
CA ALA A 112 10.12 -2.72 -3.11
C ALA A 112 9.85 -2.17 -1.71
N ASP A 113 9.60 -0.86 -1.60
CA ASP A 113 9.35 -0.12 -0.37
C ASP A 113 7.88 -0.22 0.09
N GLY A 114 7.04 -0.99 -0.64
CA GLY A 114 5.66 -1.28 -0.31
C GLY A 114 4.61 -0.27 -0.81
N GLY A 115 5.00 0.66 -1.69
CA GLY A 115 4.05 1.46 -2.45
C GLY A 115 3.25 0.62 -3.44
N VAL A 116 1.97 0.95 -3.58
CA VAL A 116 1.00 0.24 -4.39
C VAL A 116 0.37 1.20 -5.39
N THR A 117 0.52 0.91 -6.68
CA THR A 117 -0.14 1.68 -7.74
C THR A 117 -1.42 0.98 -8.17
N VAL A 118 -2.53 1.71 -8.11
CA VAL A 118 -3.87 1.22 -8.45
C VAL A 118 -4.43 2.03 -9.61
N GLU A 119 -4.86 1.34 -10.65
CA GLU A 119 -5.52 1.94 -11.82
C GLU A 119 -7.04 1.65 -11.80
N ARG A 120 -7.84 2.69 -11.99
CA ARG A 120 -9.31 2.61 -12.07
C ARG A 120 -9.82 3.26 -13.34
N GLU A 121 -10.76 2.61 -14.03
CA GLU A 121 -11.47 3.23 -15.14
C GLU A 121 -12.52 4.22 -14.62
N MET A 122 -12.58 5.41 -15.23
CA MET A 122 -13.50 6.46 -14.81
C MET A 122 -14.81 6.39 -15.59
N SER A 123 -15.93 6.46 -14.88
CA SER A 123 -17.24 6.54 -15.53
C SER A 123 -17.42 7.90 -16.22
N PRO A 124 -17.82 7.93 -17.50
CA PRO A 124 -18.05 9.16 -18.24
C PRO A 124 -19.30 9.89 -17.75
N GLY A 125 -19.40 11.19 -18.05
CA GLY A 125 -20.64 11.97 -17.83
C GLY A 125 -20.60 13.03 -16.74
N GLY A 126 -19.41 13.44 -16.29
CA GLY A 126 -19.24 14.58 -15.38
C GLY A 126 -17.92 15.32 -15.59
N SER A 127 -17.56 16.20 -14.67
CA SER A 127 -16.24 16.85 -14.58
C SER A 127 -15.39 16.21 -13.50
N TYR A 128 -14.07 16.38 -13.60
CA TYR A 128 -13.18 16.25 -12.46
C TYR A 128 -13.25 17.56 -11.67
N ASP A 129 -13.73 17.49 -10.44
CA ASP A 129 -13.83 18.65 -9.56
C ASP A 129 -12.43 19.22 -9.28
N GLY A 130 -12.31 20.54 -9.31
CA GLY A 130 -11.03 21.25 -9.18
C GLY A 130 -10.11 21.20 -10.42
N LEU A 131 -10.29 20.28 -11.38
CA LEU A 131 -9.41 20.15 -12.56
C LEU A 131 -10.01 20.68 -13.87
N GLY A 132 -11.31 20.98 -13.89
CA GLY A 132 -12.02 21.58 -15.04
C GLY A 132 -12.21 20.68 -16.26
N GLY A 133 -11.52 19.53 -16.33
CA GLY A 133 -11.63 18.55 -17.41
C GLY A 133 -12.92 17.70 -17.34
N ARG A 134 -13.49 17.35 -18.50
CA ARG A 134 -14.59 16.38 -18.59
C ARG A 134 -14.07 14.95 -18.40
N ARG A 135 -14.88 14.16 -17.69
CA ARG A 135 -14.75 12.70 -17.61
C ARG A 135 -15.27 12.09 -18.90
N GLU A 136 -14.36 11.44 -19.62
CA GLU A 136 -14.63 10.81 -20.90
C GLU A 136 -14.45 9.29 -20.80
N ALA A 137 -15.03 8.56 -21.75
CA ALA A 137 -14.88 7.11 -21.79
C ALA A 137 -13.41 6.74 -22.06
N GLY A 138 -12.89 5.78 -21.31
CA GLY A 138 -11.48 5.38 -21.38
C GLY A 138 -10.54 6.27 -20.57
N ASP A 139 -11.04 7.27 -19.85
CA ASP A 139 -10.25 7.93 -18.82
C ASP A 139 -9.89 6.96 -17.70
N VAL A 140 -8.68 7.09 -17.15
CA VAL A 140 -8.21 6.30 -16.00
C VAL A 140 -7.71 7.19 -14.87
N ALA A 141 -7.90 6.72 -13.64
CA ALA A 141 -7.33 7.29 -12.43
C ALA A 141 -6.22 6.38 -11.91
N VAL A 142 -4.99 6.86 -11.93
CA VAL A 142 -3.81 6.16 -11.42
C VAL A 142 -3.48 6.70 -10.03
N THR A 143 -3.66 5.89 -9.00
CA THR A 143 -3.47 6.25 -7.59
C THR A 143 -2.25 5.55 -7.03
N SER A 144 -1.33 6.29 -6.42
CA SER A 144 -0.13 5.73 -5.77
C SER A 144 -0.27 5.80 -4.25
N LEU A 145 -0.37 4.65 -3.59
CA LEU A 145 -0.57 4.53 -2.15
C LEU A 145 0.72 4.05 -1.50
N SER A 146 0.98 4.48 -0.27
CA SER A 146 2.09 3.97 0.52
C SER A 146 1.68 3.93 1.98
N GLU A 147 1.94 2.82 2.67
CA GLU A 147 1.66 2.67 4.10
C GLU A 147 2.25 3.84 4.91
N GLY A 148 1.50 4.30 5.92
CA GLY A 148 1.96 5.31 6.85
C GLY A 148 1.97 6.73 6.27
N ARG A 149 1.92 6.87 4.94
CA ARG A 149 1.91 8.17 4.26
C ARG A 149 0.61 8.90 4.54
N ARG A 150 0.70 10.20 4.84
CA ARG A 150 -0.44 11.08 5.19
C ARG A 150 -1.03 11.81 3.99
N TRP A 151 -0.72 11.33 2.80
CA TRP A 151 -1.24 11.83 1.55
C TRP A 151 -1.03 10.79 0.45
N TYR A 152 -1.81 10.88 -0.62
CA TYR A 152 -1.58 10.06 -1.80
C TYR A 152 -2.05 10.81 -3.07
N PRO A 153 -1.32 10.70 -4.20
CA PRO A 153 -1.72 11.31 -5.45
C PRO A 153 -2.60 10.36 -6.28
N THR A 154 -3.61 10.93 -6.92
CA THR A 154 -4.38 10.33 -8.02
C THR A 154 -4.20 11.17 -9.26
N THR A 155 -3.52 10.62 -10.27
CA THR A 155 -3.37 11.24 -11.59
C THR A 155 -4.47 10.77 -12.52
N TYR A 156 -5.23 11.70 -13.08
CA TYR A 156 -6.23 11.40 -14.09
C TYR A 156 -5.63 11.49 -15.48
N ARG A 157 -5.87 10.49 -16.32
CA ARG A 157 -5.37 10.41 -17.69
C ARG A 157 -6.51 10.14 -18.67
N ALA A 158 -6.43 10.76 -19.84
CA ALA A 158 -7.30 10.46 -20.97
C ALA A 158 -6.95 9.09 -21.58
N ALA A 159 -7.83 8.58 -22.45
CA ALA A 159 -7.62 7.34 -23.18
C ALA A 159 -6.34 7.35 -24.06
N ASP A 160 -5.88 8.53 -24.49
CA ASP A 160 -4.62 8.70 -25.24
C ASP A 160 -3.38 8.86 -24.35
N GLY A 161 -3.55 8.80 -23.03
CA GLY A 161 -2.48 8.97 -22.03
C GLY A 161 -2.27 10.41 -21.56
N THR A 162 -2.96 11.40 -22.15
CA THR A 162 -2.84 12.82 -21.78
C THR A 162 -3.24 13.04 -20.33
N VAL A 163 -2.40 13.71 -19.55
CA VAL A 163 -2.69 14.02 -18.14
C VAL A 163 -3.77 15.11 -18.08
N LYS A 164 -4.88 14.79 -17.41
CA LYS A 164 -5.99 15.72 -17.13
C LYS A 164 -5.83 16.45 -15.79
N GLY A 165 -4.88 16.00 -14.97
CA GLY A 165 -4.48 16.64 -13.72
C GLY A 165 -4.16 15.63 -12.63
N THR A 166 -3.63 16.12 -11.51
CA THR A 166 -3.32 15.30 -10.34
C THR A 166 -4.01 15.89 -9.13
N TYR A 167 -4.70 15.03 -8.39
CA TYR A 167 -5.29 15.36 -7.09
C TYR A 167 -4.49 14.66 -6.00
N VAL A 168 -4.05 15.39 -4.99
CA VAL A 168 -3.28 14.84 -3.88
C VAL A 168 -4.10 14.97 -2.62
N ASN A 169 -4.66 13.84 -2.17
CA ASN A 169 -5.47 13.81 -0.96
C ASN A 169 -4.59 13.90 0.27
N VAL A 170 -4.92 14.79 1.23
CA VAL A 170 -4.33 14.78 2.57
C VAL A 170 -5.23 14.06 3.56
N CYS A 171 -4.69 13.00 4.15
CA CYS A 171 -5.44 12.07 4.98
C CYS A 171 -4.68 11.67 6.25
N THR A 172 -5.30 10.84 7.08
CA THR A 172 -4.56 10.06 8.08
C THR A 172 -3.55 9.12 7.41
N PRO A 173 -2.57 8.57 8.13
CA PRO A 173 -1.68 7.55 7.58
C PRO A 173 -2.49 6.47 6.85
N VAL A 174 -2.12 6.19 5.60
CA VAL A 174 -2.74 5.14 4.79
C VAL A 174 -2.39 3.78 5.36
N GLU A 175 -3.37 2.89 5.41
CA GLU A 175 -3.22 1.47 5.77
C GLU A 175 -3.59 0.62 4.55
N VAL A 176 -2.67 -0.25 4.12
CA VAL A 176 -2.81 -1.11 2.95
C VAL A 176 -3.12 -2.55 3.39
N PHE A 177 -4.35 -2.97 3.13
CA PHE A 177 -4.87 -4.32 3.36
C PHE A 177 -4.85 -5.13 2.05
N PRO A 178 -5.00 -6.47 2.11
CA PRO A 178 -4.97 -7.32 0.92
C PRO A 178 -5.97 -6.90 -0.17
N ASP A 179 -7.13 -6.39 0.20
CA ASP A 179 -8.23 -6.07 -0.72
C ASP A 179 -8.70 -4.61 -0.66
N ALA A 180 -8.09 -3.78 0.19
CA ALA A 180 -8.43 -2.38 0.33
C ALA A 180 -7.27 -1.53 0.87
N ALA A 181 -7.17 -0.27 0.42
CA ALA A 181 -6.44 0.76 1.15
C ALA A 181 -7.43 1.62 1.94
N ARG A 182 -7.13 1.89 3.21
CA ARG A 182 -7.97 2.64 4.15
C ARG A 182 -7.27 3.88 4.68
N TYR A 183 -8.04 4.93 4.90
CA TYR A 183 -7.63 6.15 5.57
C TYR A 183 -8.88 6.97 5.93
N VAL A 184 -8.70 7.98 6.78
CA VAL A 184 -9.67 9.04 6.99
C VAL A 184 -9.19 10.29 6.25
N ASP A 185 -10.01 10.74 5.32
CA ASP A 185 -9.84 11.97 4.55
C ASP A 185 -9.96 13.21 5.45
N LEU A 186 -9.02 14.15 5.32
CA LEU A 186 -9.01 15.35 6.15
C LEU A 186 -9.48 16.59 5.39
N HIS A 187 -10.25 16.37 4.32
CA HIS A 187 -10.93 17.37 3.49
C HIS A 187 -10.06 18.37 2.74
N VAL A 188 -8.78 18.53 3.09
CA VAL A 188 -7.86 19.42 2.39
C VAL A 188 -7.09 18.64 1.36
N ASP A 189 -7.02 19.19 0.16
CA ASP A 189 -6.37 18.53 -0.96
C ASP A 189 -5.48 19.52 -1.71
N VAL A 190 -4.52 18.98 -2.46
CA VAL A 190 -3.67 19.77 -3.37
C VAL A 190 -3.90 19.32 -4.79
N VAL A 191 -4.22 20.26 -5.66
CA VAL A 191 -4.53 20.02 -7.07
C VAL A 191 -3.39 20.55 -7.92
N LYS A 192 -2.89 19.72 -8.83
CA LYS A 192 -1.97 20.11 -9.90
C LYS A 192 -2.67 20.00 -11.24
N HIS A 193 -2.88 21.14 -11.87
CA HIS A 193 -3.54 21.30 -13.16
C HIS A 193 -2.66 20.83 -14.32
N PRO A 194 -3.24 20.53 -15.50
CA PRO A 194 -2.48 20.17 -16.70
C PRO A 194 -1.47 21.22 -17.15
N ASP A 195 -1.73 22.50 -16.87
CA ASP A 195 -0.84 23.62 -17.20
C ASP A 195 0.31 23.79 -16.19
N GLY A 196 0.35 22.95 -15.15
CA GLY A 196 1.34 22.97 -14.09
C GLY A 196 0.98 23.85 -12.90
N THR A 197 -0.14 24.57 -12.92
CA THR A 197 -0.61 25.34 -11.77
C THR A 197 -0.90 24.42 -10.60
N VAL A 198 -0.44 24.78 -9.39
CA VAL A 198 -0.67 24.02 -8.17
C VAL A 198 -1.43 24.89 -7.18
N GLU A 199 -2.52 24.37 -6.61
CA GLU A 199 -3.30 25.07 -5.59
C GLU A 199 -3.80 24.11 -4.52
N ARG A 200 -4.02 24.65 -3.32
CA ARG A 200 -4.68 23.95 -2.22
C ARG A 200 -6.17 24.27 -2.26
N VAL A 201 -7.01 23.26 -2.10
CA VAL A 201 -8.47 23.36 -2.17
C VAL A 201 -9.12 22.84 -0.89
N ASP A 202 -10.40 23.17 -0.71
CA ASP A 202 -11.29 22.62 0.32
C ASP A 202 -10.90 22.93 1.79
N ASP A 203 -10.09 23.97 2.00
CA ASP A 203 -9.76 24.50 3.34
C ASP A 203 -11.01 24.88 4.16
N ASP A 204 -12.06 25.36 3.50
CA ASP A 204 -13.34 25.73 4.11
C ASP A 204 -14.15 24.50 4.58
N VAL A 205 -14.02 23.37 3.86
CA VAL A 205 -14.63 22.10 4.25
C VAL A 205 -13.98 21.57 5.53
N LEU A 206 -12.64 21.67 5.65
CA LEU A 206 -11.92 21.35 6.89
C LEU A 206 -12.33 22.27 8.03
N ASP A 207 -12.40 23.59 7.81
CA ASP A 207 -12.85 24.55 8.85
C ASP A 207 -14.26 24.23 9.36
N ALA A 208 -15.17 23.85 8.46
CA ALA A 208 -16.50 23.42 8.83
C ALA A 208 -16.49 22.10 9.63
N SER A 209 -15.62 21.16 9.28
CA SER A 209 -15.43 19.89 9.99
C SER A 209 -14.91 20.10 11.42
N VAL A 210 -13.93 20.99 11.58
CA VAL A 210 -13.43 21.43 12.90
C VAL A 210 -14.54 22.10 13.71
N SER A 211 -15.27 23.03 13.10
CA SER A 211 -16.36 23.76 13.76
C SER A 211 -17.48 22.85 14.26
N ARG A 212 -17.73 21.72 13.59
CA ARG A 212 -18.69 20.69 14.03
C ARG A 212 -18.14 19.74 15.08
N GLY A 213 -16.82 19.73 15.29
CA GLY A 213 -16.13 18.80 16.19
C GLY A 213 -15.82 17.43 15.56
N ASP A 214 -16.02 17.28 14.25
CA ASP A 214 -15.72 16.02 13.53
C ASP A 214 -14.20 15.84 13.35
N THR A 215 -13.45 16.94 13.23
CA THR A 215 -11.98 16.93 13.12
C THR A 215 -11.35 17.72 14.26
N PRO A 216 -10.47 17.12 15.10
CA PRO A 216 -9.74 17.85 16.13
C PRO A 216 -8.78 18.89 15.55
N GLU A 217 -8.68 20.08 16.18
CA GLU A 217 -7.79 21.17 15.76
C GLU A 217 -6.34 20.70 15.50
N PRO A 218 -5.70 19.90 16.37
CA PRO A 218 -4.30 19.48 16.13
C PRO A 218 -4.15 18.61 14.87
N LEU A 219 -5.20 17.87 14.49
CA LEU A 219 -5.20 17.06 13.28
C LEU A 219 -5.41 17.95 12.04
N ALA A 220 -6.28 18.95 12.14
CA ALA A 220 -6.49 19.95 11.09
C ALA A 220 -5.22 20.77 10.80
N GLU A 221 -4.54 21.25 11.84
CA GLU A 221 -3.25 21.94 11.71
C GLU A 221 -2.20 21.07 10.99
N LYS A 222 -2.16 19.77 11.35
CA LYS A 222 -1.26 18.81 10.70
C LYS A 222 -1.62 18.60 9.22
N ALA A 223 -2.90 18.48 8.89
CA ALA A 223 -3.36 18.38 7.50
C ALA A 223 -2.95 19.61 6.68
N ARG A 224 -3.17 20.81 7.23
CA ARG A 224 -2.75 22.08 6.59
C ARG A 224 -1.25 22.15 6.38
N SER A 225 -0.45 21.72 7.36
CA SER A 225 1.02 21.67 7.23
C SER A 225 1.47 20.72 6.12
N VAL A 226 0.86 19.54 6.00
CA VAL A 226 1.16 18.58 4.93
C VAL A 226 0.77 19.17 3.58
N ALA A 227 -0.43 19.73 3.45
CA ALA A 227 -0.89 20.36 2.23
C ALA A 227 0.04 21.50 1.78
N SER A 228 0.45 22.39 2.69
CA SER A 228 1.39 23.46 2.38
C SER A 228 2.77 22.95 1.93
N ALA A 229 3.27 21.86 2.53
CA ALA A 229 4.51 21.25 2.08
C ALA A 229 4.39 20.67 0.66
N LEU A 230 3.25 20.03 0.35
CA LEU A 230 2.96 19.50 -0.98
C LEU A 230 2.84 20.61 -2.03
N THR A 231 2.13 21.69 -1.75
CA THR A 231 2.02 22.84 -2.66
C THR A 231 3.38 23.44 -3.03
N ASN A 232 4.34 23.44 -2.10
CA ASN A 232 5.69 23.95 -2.36
C ASN A 232 6.60 22.98 -3.11
N ALA A 233 6.27 21.69 -3.12
CA ALA A 233 7.12 20.63 -3.67
C ALA A 233 6.71 20.18 -5.09
N LEU A 234 5.46 20.44 -5.49
CA LEU A 234 4.87 20.03 -6.77
C LEU A 234 5.06 21.05 -7.89
#